data_AF-A0A7V1C2J4-F1
#
_entry.id   AF-A0A7V1C2J4-F1
#
_cell.length_a   1.000
_cell.length_b   1.000
_cell.length_c   1.000
_cell.angle_alpha   90.00
_cell.angle_beta   90.00
_cell.angle_gamma   90.00
#
_symmetry.space_group_name_H-M   'P 1'
#
loop_
_entity.id
_entity.type
_entity.pdbx_description
1 polymer ?
#
loop_
_entity_poly.entity_id
_entity_poly.type
_entity_poly.pdbx_seq_one_letter_code
_entity_poly.pdbx_strand_id
1 'polypeptide(L)'
;MSEKVLKLGIPAGSLQKATIELFGRAGFNIADSERSFQPHIDDEQIELIVLRAQEMSRYVADGILDAGITGYDWIVENGLDVVEIDELAYSKATSKPAKWVLAVPNESKVTKPEDLEG
;
A
#
# COMPACT_ATOMS: atom_id res chain seq x y z
N MET A 1 -26.15 8.21 17.61
CA MET A 1 -25.46 7.73 16.41
C MET A 1 -24.13 7.20 16.90
N SER A 2 -23.81 5.92 16.73
CA SER A 2 -22.42 5.47 16.95
C SER A 2 -21.56 6.25 15.97
N GLU A 3 -20.57 7.00 16.46
CA GLU A 3 -19.62 7.67 15.56
C GLU A 3 -18.96 6.58 14.70
N LYS A 4 -19.05 6.77 13.39
CA LYS A 4 -18.58 5.78 12.42
C LYS A 4 -17.06 5.93 12.35
N VAL A 5 -16.34 5.05 13.04
CA VAL A 5 -14.88 5.00 13.02
C VAL A 5 -14.43 4.42 11.66
N LEU A 6 -13.50 5.09 11.00
CA LEU A 6 -12.89 4.67 9.74
C LEU A 6 -11.86 3.57 10.00
N LYS A 7 -12.04 2.39 9.44
CA LYS A 7 -11.05 1.30 9.47
C LYS A 7 -10.09 1.42 8.30
N LEU A 8 -8.88 1.88 8.59
CA LEU A 8 -7.86 2.19 7.59
C LEU A 8 -6.70 1.19 7.63
N GLY A 9 -6.49 0.52 6.51
CA GLY A 9 -5.36 -0.39 6.32
C GLY A 9 -4.07 0.34 6.00
N ILE A 10 -2.98 -0.01 6.69
CA ILE A 10 -1.62 0.43 6.35
C ILE A 10 -0.72 -0.76 5.99
N PRO A 11 0.21 -0.61 5.03
CA PRO A 11 0.99 -1.73 4.51
C PRO A 11 2.11 -2.11 5.48
N ALA A 12 2.18 -3.40 5.81
CA ALA A 12 3.25 -3.98 6.60
C ALA A 12 4.59 -4.01 5.85
N GLY A 13 5.68 -4.12 6.61
CA GLY A 13 7.01 -4.38 6.06
C GLY A 13 7.65 -3.14 5.46
N SER A 14 8.04 -3.21 4.19
CA SER A 14 8.99 -2.25 3.63
C SER A 14 8.43 -0.82 3.44
N LEU A 15 7.12 -0.69 3.26
CA LEU A 15 6.42 0.61 3.14
C LEU A 15 5.94 1.15 4.48
N GLN A 16 5.99 0.37 5.55
CA GLN A 16 5.34 0.71 6.80
C GLN A 16 5.90 1.98 7.43
N LYS A 17 7.24 2.05 7.57
CA LYS A 17 7.92 3.24 8.11
C LYS A 17 7.60 4.50 7.31
N ALA A 18 7.67 4.42 5.98
CA ALA A 18 7.41 5.55 5.11
C ALA A 18 5.93 5.97 5.16
N THR A 19 5.01 5.02 5.38
CA THR A 19 3.59 5.31 5.62
C THR A 19 3.42 6.06 6.93
N ILE A 20 4.03 5.60 8.03
CA ILE A 20 3.96 6.29 9.33
C ILE A 20 4.54 7.71 9.24
N GLU A 21 5.66 7.89 8.55
CA GLU A 21 6.24 9.22 8.30
C GLU A 21 5.30 10.12 7.48
N LEU A 22 4.53 9.55 6.54
CA LEU A 22 3.51 10.27 5.78
C LEU A 22 2.37 10.76 6.70
N PHE A 23 1.88 9.91 7.61
CA PHE A 23 0.90 10.31 8.63
C PHE A 23 1.45 11.40 9.56
N GLY A 24 2.71 11.28 9.99
CA GLY A 24 3.40 12.32 10.78
C GLY A 24 3.43 13.67 10.07
N ARG A 25 3.69 13.69 8.76
CA ARG A 25 3.64 14.91 7.93
C ARG A 25 2.23 15.47 7.78
N ALA A 26 1.21 14.62 7.85
CA ALA A 26 -0.19 15.02 7.84
C ALA A 26 -0.70 15.50 9.21
N GLY A 27 0.12 15.41 10.26
CA GLY A 27 -0.20 15.88 11.61
C GLY A 27 -0.70 14.79 12.56
N PHE A 28 -0.66 13.52 12.17
CA PHE A 28 -1.07 12.38 13.00
C PHE A 28 0.11 11.73 13.68
N ASN A 29 -0.06 11.31 14.93
CA ASN A 29 0.91 10.54 15.69
C ASN A 29 0.46 9.08 15.78
N ILE A 30 1.29 8.19 15.24
CA ILE A 30 1.08 6.74 15.30
C ILE A 30 2.07 6.11 16.27
N ALA A 31 1.58 5.36 17.26
CA ALA A 31 2.35 4.61 18.24
C ALA A 31 2.24 3.09 18.05
N ASP A 32 3.20 2.35 18.61
CA ASP A 32 3.27 0.87 18.62
C ASP A 32 3.27 0.17 17.25
N SER A 33 3.54 0.92 16.18
CA SER A 33 3.45 0.44 14.81
C SER A 33 4.41 -0.69 14.47
N GLU A 34 5.62 -0.76 15.04
CA GLU A 34 6.58 -1.81 14.67
C GLU A 34 6.18 -3.23 15.08
N ARG A 35 5.31 -3.36 16.09
CA ARG A 35 4.99 -4.67 16.71
C ARG A 35 3.50 -4.99 16.73
N SER A 36 2.64 -4.00 16.59
CA SER A 36 1.19 -4.18 16.66
C SER A 36 0.58 -4.33 15.28
N PHE A 37 -0.36 -5.27 15.16
CA PHE A 37 -1.28 -5.34 14.01
C PHE A 37 -2.35 -4.24 14.04
N GLN A 38 -2.53 -3.59 15.19
CA GLN A 38 -3.44 -2.45 15.39
C GLN A 38 -2.68 -1.35 16.13
N PRO A 39 -1.90 -0.52 15.44
CA PRO A 39 -1.22 0.60 16.05
C PRO A 39 -2.22 1.65 16.51
N HIS A 40 -1.81 2.43 17.50
CA HIS A 40 -2.63 3.52 18.00
C HIS A 40 -2.36 4.79 17.19
N ILE A 41 -3.42 5.52 16.84
CA ILE A 41 -3.38 6.85 16.22
C ILE A 41 -4.10 7.83 17.15
N ASP A 42 -3.63 9.08 17.19
CA ASP A 42 -4.18 10.16 18.01
C ASP A 42 -5.45 10.81 17.43
N ASP A 43 -6.26 10.04 16.71
CA ASP A 43 -7.55 10.45 16.16
C ASP A 43 -8.61 9.38 16.47
N GLU A 44 -9.63 9.75 17.25
CA GLU A 44 -10.71 8.84 17.68
C GLU A 44 -11.62 8.38 16.53
N GLN A 45 -11.56 9.05 15.37
CA GLN A 45 -12.35 8.73 14.18
C GLN A 45 -11.65 7.71 13.28
N ILE A 46 -10.42 7.27 13.60
CA ILE A 46 -9.62 6.38 12.76
C ILE A 46 -9.13 5.17 13.58
N GLU A 47 -9.38 3.97 13.05
CA GLU A 47 -8.77 2.72 13.51
C GLU A 47 -7.77 2.23 12.47
N LEU A 48 -6.50 2.05 12.86
CA LEU A 48 -5.47 1.52 11.97
C LEU A 48 -5.35 0.01 12.08
N ILE A 49 -5.25 -0.65 10.92
CA ILE A 49 -4.97 -2.08 10.82
C ILE A 49 -3.73 -2.25 9.93
N VAL A 50 -2.73 -2.98 10.41
CA VAL A 50 -1.52 -3.32 9.66
C VAL A 50 -1.73 -4.67 8.98
N LEU A 51 -1.60 -4.71 7.65
CA LEU A 51 -1.73 -5.92 6.84
C LEU A 51 -0.73 -5.93 5.69
N ARG A 52 -0.52 -7.10 5.08
CA ARG A 52 0.37 -7.18 3.91
C ARG A 52 -0.26 -6.40 2.75
N ALA A 53 0.57 -5.67 2.00
CA ALA A 53 0.14 -4.88 0.84
C ALA A 53 -0.67 -5.71 -0.17
N GLN A 54 -0.29 -6.98 -0.35
CA GLN A 54 -0.93 -7.98 -1.23
C GLN A 54 -2.40 -8.24 -0.88
N GLU A 55 -2.76 -8.11 0.40
CA GLU A 55 -4.08 -8.45 0.91
C GLU A 55 -5.00 -7.22 0.97
N MET A 56 -4.45 -6.01 0.79
CA MET A 56 -5.15 -4.75 1.03
C MET A 56 -6.42 -4.59 0.21
N SER A 57 -6.34 -4.78 -1.12
CA SER A 57 -7.51 -4.61 -1.99
C SER A 57 -8.61 -5.61 -1.70
N ARG A 58 -8.25 -6.83 -1.28
CA ARG A 58 -9.24 -7.83 -0.86
C ARG A 58 -10.00 -7.40 0.38
N TYR A 59 -9.30 -6.93 1.40
CA TYR A 59 -9.94 -6.52 2.65
C TYR A 59 -10.85 -5.29 2.47
N VAL A 60 -10.50 -4.38 1.56
CA VAL A 60 -11.37 -3.26 1.18
C VAL A 60 -12.58 -3.74 0.38
N ALA A 61 -12.39 -4.60 -0.63
CA ALA A 61 -13.47 -5.14 -1.45
C ALA A 61 -14.47 -5.98 -0.63
N ASP A 62 -13.99 -6.73 0.37
CA ASP A 62 -14.82 -7.54 1.26
C ASP A 62 -15.53 -6.70 2.35
N GLY A 63 -15.28 -5.37 2.40
CA GLY A 63 -15.87 -4.46 3.39
C GLY A 63 -15.36 -4.65 4.82
N ILE A 64 -14.24 -5.36 4.99
CA ILE A 64 -13.57 -5.55 6.28
C ILE A 64 -12.85 -4.25 6.69
N LEU A 65 -12.21 -3.60 5.72
CA LEU A 65 -11.63 -2.27 5.81
C LEU A 65 -12.48 -1.28 5.00
N ASP A 66 -12.55 -0.04 5.46
CA ASP A 66 -13.21 1.03 4.71
C ASP A 66 -12.29 1.60 3.62
N ALA A 67 -10.98 1.64 3.89
CA ALA A 67 -9.95 2.09 2.96
C ALA A 67 -8.59 1.46 3.31
N GLY A 68 -7.62 1.57 2.40
CA GLY A 68 -6.28 1.05 2.65
C GLY A 68 -5.23 1.66 1.74
N ILE A 69 -4.00 1.77 2.24
CA ILE A 69 -2.84 2.22 1.47
C ILE A 69 -2.03 1.00 1.02
N THR A 70 -1.80 0.87 -0.28
CA THR A 70 -1.00 -0.22 -0.84
C THR A 70 -0.25 0.22 -2.10
N GLY A 71 0.61 -0.64 -2.61
CA GLY A 71 1.24 -0.45 -3.91
C GLY A 71 0.25 -0.66 -5.05
N TYR A 72 0.31 0.20 -6.06
CA TYR A 72 -0.54 0.13 -7.24
C TYR A 72 -0.40 -1.20 -8.00
N ASP A 73 0.80 -1.79 -7.97
CA ASP A 73 1.07 -3.12 -8.50
C ASP A 73 0.14 -4.20 -7.94
N TRP A 74 -0.17 -4.15 -6.65
CA TRP A 74 -1.10 -5.10 -6.03
C TRP A 74 -2.56 -4.87 -6.43
N ILE A 75 -2.95 -3.63 -6.75
CA ILE A 75 -4.28 -3.33 -7.27
C ILE A 75 -4.45 -3.96 -8.65
N VAL A 76 -3.45 -3.75 -9.52
CA VAL A 76 -3.43 -4.30 -10.89
C VAL A 76 -3.40 -5.84 -10.86
N GLU A 77 -2.54 -6.43 -10.03
CA GLU A 77 -2.39 -7.89 -9.92
C GLU A 77 -3.66 -8.58 -9.41
N ASN A 78 -4.29 -8.01 -8.38
CA ASN A 78 -5.47 -8.64 -7.75
C ASN A 78 -6.74 -8.48 -8.61
N GLY A 79 -6.82 -7.44 -9.45
CA GLY A 79 -7.96 -7.24 -10.36
C GLY A 79 -9.33 -7.09 -9.66
N LEU A 80 -9.32 -6.64 -8.40
CA LEU A 80 -10.53 -6.47 -7.60
C LEU A 80 -11.20 -5.11 -7.85
N ASP A 81 -12.52 -5.06 -7.64
CA ASP A 81 -13.32 -3.84 -7.76
C ASP A 81 -13.09 -2.95 -6.53
N VAL A 82 -12.10 -2.07 -6.62
CA VAL A 82 -11.80 -1.05 -5.62
C VAL A 82 -11.65 0.29 -6.31
N VAL A 83 -12.01 1.37 -5.61
CA VAL A 83 -11.86 2.73 -6.12
C VAL A 83 -10.50 3.27 -5.71
N GLU A 84 -9.69 3.66 -6.69
CA GLU A 84 -8.47 4.43 -6.45
C GLU A 84 -8.84 5.86 -6.07
N ILE A 85 -8.37 6.32 -4.90
CA ILE A 85 -8.68 7.64 -4.38
C ILE A 85 -7.63 8.67 -4.78
N ASP A 86 -6.34 8.36 -4.56
CA ASP A 86 -5.23 9.26 -4.88
C ASP A 86 -3.90 8.50 -4.97
N GLU A 87 -2.93 9.08 -5.69
CA GLU A 87 -1.56 8.59 -5.78
C GLU A 87 -0.69 9.24 -4.69
N LEU A 88 -0.23 8.42 -3.74
CA LEU A 88 0.65 8.88 -2.67
C LEU A 88 2.11 8.71 -3.10
N ALA A 89 2.79 9.82 -3.43
CA ALA A 89 4.18 9.84 -3.88
C ALA A 89 5.19 9.59 -2.74
N TYR A 90 5.25 8.34 -2.25
CA TYR A 90 6.24 7.89 -1.27
C TYR A 90 6.69 6.46 -1.54
N SER A 91 7.91 6.11 -1.12
CA SER A 91 8.38 4.72 -1.15
C SER A 91 9.40 4.48 -0.06
N LYS A 92 9.86 3.22 0.05
CA LYS A 92 10.93 2.83 0.98
C LYS A 92 12.23 3.61 0.76
N ALA A 93 12.58 3.98 -0.48
CA ALA A 93 13.92 4.43 -0.83
C ALA A 93 13.98 5.74 -1.65
N THR A 94 12.92 6.10 -2.37
CA THR A 94 12.90 7.29 -3.23
C THR A 94 11.49 7.83 -3.43
N SER A 95 11.34 9.12 -3.72
CA SER A 95 10.05 9.69 -4.15
C SER A 95 9.75 9.43 -5.63
N LYS A 96 10.67 8.82 -6.39
CA LYS A 96 10.43 8.47 -7.79
C LYS A 96 9.47 7.26 -7.87
N PRO A 97 8.48 7.28 -8.78
CA PRO A 97 7.63 6.13 -9.02
C PRO A 97 8.44 4.88 -9.35
N ALA A 98 8.01 3.74 -8.81
CA ALA A 98 8.57 2.45 -9.20
C ALA A 98 8.29 2.19 -10.69
N LYS A 99 9.26 1.59 -11.37
CA LYS A 99 9.10 1.20 -12.78
C LYS A 99 9.20 -0.31 -12.87
N TRP A 100 8.15 -0.93 -13.40
CA TRP A 100 8.21 -2.31 -13.85
C TRP A 100 9.05 -2.39 -15.12
N VAL A 101 10.01 -3.30 -15.12
CA VAL A 101 10.93 -3.51 -16.24
C VAL A 101 11.02 -5.00 -16.55
N LEU A 102 11.17 -5.32 -17.83
CA LEU A 102 11.57 -6.64 -18.27
C LEU A 102 13.09 -6.72 -18.24
N ALA A 103 13.63 -7.73 -17.58
CA ALA A 103 15.07 -7.97 -17.50
C ALA A 103 15.39 -9.30 -18.15
N VAL A 104 16.42 -9.31 -19.00
CA VAL A 104 16.98 -10.51 -19.63
C VAL A 104 18.45 -10.65 -19.29
N PRO A 105 19.04 -11.86 -19.34
CA PRO A 105 20.48 -12.03 -19.23
C PRO A 105 21.22 -11.17 -20.26
N ASN A 106 22.43 -10.71 -19.91
CA ASN A 106 23.21 -9.84 -20.80
C ASN A 106 23.57 -10.52 -22.14
N GLU A 107 23.71 -11.84 -22.13
CA GLU A 107 23.95 -12.67 -23.32
C GLU A 107 22.69 -12.96 -24.15
N SER A 108 21.52 -12.51 -23.70
CA SER A 108 20.26 -12.74 -24.42
C SER A 108 20.23 -11.99 -25.75
N LYS A 109 19.59 -12.61 -26.75
CA LYS A 109 19.31 -11.97 -28.04
C LYS A 109 18.04 -11.10 -28.03
N VAL A 110 17.27 -11.16 -26.93
CA VAL A 110 16.06 -10.37 -26.72
C VAL A 110 16.45 -8.90 -26.58
N THR A 111 15.88 -8.06 -27.44
CA THR A 111 16.15 -6.61 -27.48
C THR A 111 14.90 -5.76 -27.29
N LYS A 112 13.72 -6.35 -27.46
CA LYS A 112 12.42 -5.69 -27.32
C LYS A 112 11.39 -6.67 -26.74
N PRO A 113 10.30 -6.19 -26.12
CA PRO A 113 9.30 -7.06 -25.47
C PRO A 113 8.72 -8.14 -26.39
N GLU A 114 8.58 -7.85 -27.69
CA GLU A 114 8.05 -8.79 -28.68
C GLU A 114 8.96 -10.00 -28.89
N ASP A 115 10.25 -9.90 -28.57
CA ASP A 115 11.17 -11.05 -28.67
C ASP A 115 10.92 -12.09 -27.56
N LEU A 116 10.08 -11.78 -26.56
CA LEU A 116 9.62 -12.70 -25.51
C LEU A 116 8.28 -13.36 -25.86
N GLU A 117 7.72 -13.09 -27.05
CA GLU A 117 6.49 -13.72 -27.53
C GLU A 117 6.73 -15.22 -27.78
N GLY A 118 6.00 -16.08 -27.06
CA GLY A 118 6.10 -17.53 -27.11
C GLY A 118 4.88 -18.22 -26.51
#